data_AF-A0A318K1K7-F1
#
_entry.id   AF-A0A318K1K7-F1
#
_cell.length_a   1.000
_cell.length_b   1.000
_cell.length_c   1.000
_cell.angle_alpha   90.00
_cell.angle_beta   90.00
_cell.angle_gamma   90.00
#
_symmetry.space_group_name_H-M   'P 1'
#
loop_
_entity.id
_entity.type
_entity.pdbx_description
1 polymer ?
#
loop_
_entity_poly.entity_id
_entity_poly.type
_entity_poly.pdbx_seq_one_letter_code
_entity_poly.pdbx_strand_id
1 'polypeptide(L)'
;MLIALLYGLGTAVPLVVGAAIGLRWTLPRPLLASLMAFGAGTMIAAVSNELFEPAFHQAGAFIAALALFAGAGLYVVANHLIETRLGAGAIGWALLLGAVLDGIPENTALGVTLSGGSGGLALLVAVAVGNVPEAISGAALMRDKHGVRRLGPLWLWTATGSTLVVVTVLGYALSDNLSQTHISTVQAFAGGATIAVLADSLMPEAYKEGGWWVGMATAAGFLVAFLLG
;
A
#
# COMPACT_ATOMS: atom_id res chain seq x y z
N MET A 1 -19.86 -7.16 12.11
CA MET A 1 -18.66 -7.00 12.98
C MET A 1 -17.64 -8.13 12.79
N LEU A 2 -17.98 -9.41 13.00
CA LEU A 2 -17.04 -10.52 12.81
C LEU A 2 -16.48 -10.60 11.38
N ILE A 3 -17.34 -10.39 10.36
CA ILE A 3 -16.92 -10.38 8.95
C ILE A 3 -15.87 -9.28 8.70
N ALA A 4 -16.13 -8.04 9.13
CA ALA A 4 -15.17 -6.93 9.00
C ALA A 4 -13.83 -7.22 9.70
N LEU A 5 -13.85 -7.88 10.86
CA LEU A 5 -12.63 -8.31 11.53
C LEU A 5 -11.85 -9.35 10.70
N LEU A 6 -12.54 -10.37 10.16
CA LEU A 6 -11.89 -11.39 9.32
C LEU A 6 -11.29 -10.80 8.04
N TYR A 7 -11.98 -9.84 7.42
CA TYR A 7 -11.50 -9.15 6.23
C TYR A 7 -10.33 -8.22 6.54
N GLY A 8 -10.39 -7.45 7.63
CA GLY A 8 -9.26 -6.64 8.09
C GLY A 8 -8.05 -7.51 8.46
N LEU A 9 -8.26 -8.69 9.07
CA LEU A 9 -7.18 -9.64 9.29
C LEU A 9 -6.64 -10.19 7.96
N GLY A 10 -7.49 -10.37 6.96
CA GLY A 10 -7.10 -10.79 5.62
C GLY A 10 -6.20 -9.78 4.89
N THR A 11 -6.29 -8.48 5.17
CA THR A 11 -5.36 -7.46 4.64
C THR A 11 -4.09 -7.35 5.49
N ALA A 12 -4.21 -7.50 6.81
CA ALA A 12 -3.09 -7.33 7.74
C ALA A 12 -2.15 -8.54 7.82
N VAL A 13 -2.65 -9.76 7.76
CA VAL A 13 -1.82 -10.99 7.83
C VAL A 13 -0.79 -11.02 6.69
N PRO A 14 -1.15 -10.78 5.42
CA PRO A 14 -0.18 -10.72 4.33
C PRO A 14 0.92 -9.67 4.57
N LEU A 15 0.56 -8.51 5.11
CA LEU A 15 1.49 -7.44 5.48
C LEU A 15 2.50 -7.92 6.55
N VAL A 16 2.00 -8.50 7.65
CA VAL A 16 2.86 -8.96 8.76
C VAL A 16 3.72 -10.15 8.35
N VAL A 17 3.16 -11.09 7.59
CA VAL A 17 3.89 -12.25 7.06
C VAL A 17 4.96 -11.79 6.07
N GLY A 18 4.64 -10.85 5.18
CA GLY A 18 5.60 -10.25 4.27
C GLY A 18 6.77 -9.58 5.00
N ALA A 19 6.47 -8.77 6.01
CA ALA A 19 7.49 -8.15 6.84
C ALA A 19 8.36 -9.18 7.58
N ALA A 20 7.76 -10.23 8.14
CA ALA A 20 8.49 -11.31 8.78
C ALA A 20 9.41 -12.05 7.79
N ILE A 21 8.96 -12.24 6.54
CA ILE A 21 9.77 -12.83 5.47
C ILE A 21 10.98 -11.94 5.17
N GLY A 22 10.76 -10.64 4.93
CA GLY A 22 11.82 -9.67 4.61
C GLY A 22 12.88 -9.54 5.73
N LEU A 23 12.46 -9.67 6.99
CA LEU A 23 13.37 -9.60 8.14
C LEU A 23 14.12 -10.90 8.42
N ARG A 24 13.51 -12.05 8.12
CA ARG A 24 14.08 -13.37 8.41
C ARG A 24 15.04 -13.84 7.33
N TRP A 25 14.69 -13.67 6.05
CA TRP A 25 15.45 -14.19 4.92
C TRP A 25 16.12 -13.06 4.12
N THR A 26 17.40 -13.25 3.80
CA THR A 26 18.15 -12.37 2.88
C THR A 26 17.85 -12.81 1.45
N LEU A 27 16.85 -12.19 0.83
CA LEU A 27 16.51 -12.42 -0.57
C LEU A 27 17.63 -11.91 -1.48
N PRO A 28 17.96 -12.62 -2.58
CA PRO A 28 18.85 -12.10 -3.60
C PRO A 28 18.32 -10.76 -4.14
N ARG A 29 19.22 -9.79 -4.34
CA ARG A 29 18.88 -8.45 -4.85
C ARG A 29 17.96 -8.46 -6.09
N PRO A 30 18.19 -9.30 -7.11
CA PRO A 30 17.31 -9.31 -8.27
C PRO A 30 15.91 -9.86 -7.98
N LEU A 31 15.77 -10.79 -7.03
CA LEU A 31 14.47 -11.30 -6.59
C LEU A 31 13.70 -10.22 -5.82
N LEU A 32 14.38 -9.51 -4.91
CA LEU A 32 13.78 -8.41 -4.17
C LEU A 32 13.30 -7.30 -5.12
N ALA A 33 14.13 -6.91 -6.07
CA ALA A 33 13.79 -5.93 -7.09
C ALA A 33 12.61 -6.38 -7.97
N SER A 34 12.54 -7.68 -8.32
CA SER A 34 11.42 -8.23 -9.09
C SER A 34 10.11 -8.18 -8.29
N LEU A 35 10.16 -8.44 -6.97
CA LEU A 35 9.01 -8.27 -6.09
C LEU A 35 8.57 -6.81 -6.02
N MET A 36 9.51 -5.87 -5.84
CA MET A 36 9.20 -4.43 -5.82
C MET A 36 8.57 -3.96 -7.13
N ALA A 37 9.08 -4.42 -8.26
CA ALA A 37 8.52 -4.11 -9.57
C ALA A 37 7.13 -4.72 -9.78
N PHE A 38 6.93 -5.97 -9.37
CA PHE A 38 5.60 -6.57 -9.35
C PHE A 38 4.62 -5.73 -8.50
N GLY A 39 5.02 -5.36 -7.28
CA GLY A 39 4.25 -4.44 -6.42
C GLY A 39 3.95 -3.11 -7.11
N ALA A 40 4.94 -2.54 -7.83
CA ALA A 40 4.75 -1.31 -8.58
C ALA A 40 3.66 -1.44 -9.65
N GLY A 41 3.66 -2.56 -10.37
CA GLY A 41 2.62 -2.88 -11.34
C GLY A 41 1.24 -2.97 -10.70
N THR A 42 1.12 -3.66 -9.56
CA THR A 42 -0.15 -3.79 -8.84
C THR A 42 -0.70 -2.44 -8.39
N MET A 43 0.17 -1.57 -7.86
CA MET A 43 -0.18 -0.23 -7.41
C MET A 43 -0.60 0.68 -8.56
N ILE A 44 0.02 0.59 -9.74
CA ILE A 44 -0.43 1.35 -10.93
C ILE A 44 -1.88 1.01 -11.29
N ALA A 45 -2.23 -0.28 -11.29
CA ALA A 45 -3.59 -0.73 -11.59
C ALA A 45 -4.58 -0.24 -10.52
N ALA A 46 -4.25 -0.42 -9.23
CA ALA A 46 -5.08 0.01 -8.11
C ALA A 46 -5.32 1.53 -8.12
N VAL A 47 -4.27 2.33 -8.31
CA VAL A 47 -4.37 3.80 -8.44
C VAL A 47 -5.35 4.20 -9.54
N SER A 48 -5.26 3.54 -10.68
CA SER A 48 -6.05 3.89 -11.86
C SER A 48 -7.52 3.53 -11.66
N ASN A 49 -7.80 2.27 -11.32
CA ASN A 49 -9.15 1.70 -11.37
C ASN A 49 -9.90 1.80 -10.04
N GLU A 50 -9.19 1.63 -8.92
CA GLU A 50 -9.82 1.47 -7.59
C GLU A 50 -9.74 2.75 -6.75
N LEU A 51 -8.76 3.61 -7.01
CA LEU A 51 -8.52 4.81 -6.20
C LEU A 51 -8.96 6.10 -6.91
N PHE A 52 -8.44 6.38 -8.11
CA PHE A 52 -8.67 7.66 -8.77
C PHE A 52 -9.96 7.68 -9.61
N GLU A 53 -10.23 6.65 -10.41
CA GLU A 53 -11.41 6.59 -11.28
C GLU A 53 -12.74 6.77 -10.51
N PRO A 54 -12.99 6.08 -9.37
CA PRO A 54 -14.22 6.27 -8.61
C PRO A 54 -14.39 7.71 -8.11
N ALA A 55 -13.30 8.36 -7.69
CA ALA A 55 -13.32 9.75 -7.24
C ALA A 55 -13.61 10.70 -8.39
N PHE A 56 -13.01 10.45 -9.55
CA PHE A 56 -13.23 11.25 -10.75
C PHE A 56 -14.70 11.26 -11.16
N HIS A 57 -15.36 10.09 -11.12
CA HIS A 57 -16.76 9.96 -11.47
C HIS A 57 -17.74 10.43 -10.39
N GLN A 58 -17.42 10.24 -9.10
CA GLN A 58 -18.37 10.50 -8.01
C GLN A 58 -18.18 11.86 -7.32
N ALA A 59 -16.94 12.30 -7.14
CA ALA A 59 -16.60 13.60 -6.54
C ALA A 59 -16.32 14.67 -7.59
N GLY A 60 -16.10 14.26 -8.85
CA GLY A 60 -15.78 15.14 -9.96
C GLY A 60 -14.27 15.41 -10.08
N ALA A 61 -13.86 15.75 -11.31
CA ALA A 61 -12.45 15.88 -11.69
C ALA A 61 -11.65 16.83 -10.78
N PHE A 62 -12.22 17.96 -10.38
CA PHE A 62 -11.52 18.96 -9.58
C PHE A 62 -11.23 18.46 -8.15
N ILE A 63 -12.22 17.85 -7.48
CA ILE A 63 -12.04 17.32 -6.12
C ILE A 63 -11.08 16.13 -6.15
N ALA A 64 -11.25 15.22 -7.11
CA ALA A 64 -10.35 14.09 -7.29
C ALA A 64 -8.89 14.54 -7.51
N ALA A 65 -8.67 15.55 -8.36
CA ALA A 65 -7.34 16.10 -8.61
C ALA A 65 -6.74 16.74 -7.35
N LEU A 66 -7.51 17.55 -6.61
CA LEU A 66 -7.04 18.16 -5.36
C LEU A 66 -6.67 17.10 -4.33
N ALA A 67 -7.50 16.07 -4.16
CA ALA A 67 -7.22 14.96 -3.24
C ALA A 67 -5.94 14.21 -3.66
N LEU A 68 -5.80 13.89 -4.94
CA LEU A 68 -4.62 13.24 -5.51
C LEU A 68 -3.34 14.05 -5.21
N PHE A 69 -3.33 15.34 -5.55
CA PHE A 69 -2.15 16.19 -5.30
C PHE A 69 -1.89 16.42 -3.81
N ALA A 70 -2.93 16.46 -2.97
CA ALA A 70 -2.77 16.55 -1.53
C ALA A 70 -2.10 15.28 -0.96
N GLY A 71 -2.50 14.10 -1.43
CA GLY A 71 -1.91 12.82 -1.03
C GLY A 71 -0.46 12.68 -1.47
N ALA A 72 -0.19 12.99 -2.74
CA ALA A 72 1.17 13.01 -3.27
C ALA A 72 2.05 14.00 -2.50
N GLY A 73 1.54 15.22 -2.28
CA GLY A 73 2.25 16.26 -1.52
C GLY A 73 2.55 15.86 -0.09
N LEU A 74 1.60 15.23 0.62
CA LEU A 74 1.84 14.75 1.98
C LEU A 74 2.94 13.69 1.98
N TYR A 75 2.88 12.70 1.07
CA TYR A 75 3.90 11.67 0.98
C TYR A 75 5.27 12.27 0.67
N VAL A 76 5.39 13.10 -0.36
CA VAL A 76 6.66 13.70 -0.79
C VAL A 76 7.29 14.50 0.36
N VAL A 77 6.51 15.34 1.05
CA VAL A 77 7.02 16.13 2.18
C VAL A 77 7.45 15.23 3.33
N ALA A 78 6.63 14.24 3.70
CA ALA A 78 6.96 13.33 4.79
C ALA A 78 8.17 12.44 4.44
N ASN A 79 8.25 11.91 3.23
CA ASN A 79 9.38 11.14 2.74
C ASN A 79 10.67 11.99 2.72
N HIS A 80 10.61 13.24 2.24
CA HIS A 80 11.75 14.15 2.28
C HIS A 80 12.26 14.40 3.71
N LEU A 81 11.35 14.54 4.68
CA LEU A 81 11.71 14.65 6.10
C LEU A 81 12.34 13.37 6.68
N ILE A 82 11.92 12.20 6.19
CA ILE A 82 12.50 10.90 6.56
C ILE A 82 13.91 10.77 5.95
N GLU A 83 14.07 11.10 4.67
CA GLU A 83 15.34 11.06 3.95
C GLU A 83 16.39 11.98 4.56
N THR A 84 16.03 13.21 4.87
CA THR A 84 16.93 14.19 5.51
C THR A 84 17.42 13.75 6.89
N ARG A 85 16.64 12.93 7.61
CA ARG A 85 17.01 12.42 8.94
C ARG A 85 17.73 11.06 8.90
N LEU A 86 17.38 10.18 7.97
CA LEU A 86 17.81 8.78 7.96
C LEU A 86 18.77 8.43 6.82
N GLY A 87 18.97 9.31 5.84
CA GLY A 87 19.83 9.12 4.69
C GLY A 87 19.49 7.86 3.91
N ALA A 88 20.51 7.07 3.54
CA ALA A 88 20.35 5.82 2.80
C ALA A 88 19.43 4.77 3.49
N GLY A 89 19.17 4.91 4.80
CA GLY A 89 18.26 4.04 5.52
C GLY A 89 16.78 4.45 5.45
N ALA A 90 16.43 5.46 4.65
CA ALA A 90 15.08 6.01 4.58
C ALA A 90 14.09 5.15 3.78
N ILE A 91 14.54 4.43 2.75
CA ILE A 91 13.66 3.75 1.78
C ILE A 91 12.69 2.77 2.47
N GLY A 92 13.16 1.96 3.43
CA GLY A 92 12.27 1.06 4.16
C GLY A 92 11.18 1.80 4.97
N TRP A 93 11.49 2.98 5.49
CA TRP A 93 10.53 3.84 6.20
C TRP A 93 9.58 4.58 5.26
N ALA A 94 10.08 4.96 4.09
CA ALA A 94 9.27 5.54 3.02
C ALA A 94 8.18 4.57 2.57
N LEU A 95 8.54 3.29 2.38
CA LEU A 95 7.57 2.23 2.06
C LEU A 95 6.58 1.98 3.20
N LEU A 96 7.02 1.98 4.47
CA LEU A 96 6.08 1.88 5.59
C LEU A 96 5.11 3.07 5.66
N LEU A 97 5.58 4.27 5.35
CA LEU A 97 4.74 5.45 5.27
C LEU A 97 3.74 5.33 4.12
N GLY A 98 4.17 4.84 2.96
CA GLY A 98 3.32 4.48 1.83
C GLY A 98 2.16 3.61 2.26
N ALA A 99 2.47 2.41 2.76
CA ALA A 99 1.53 1.41 3.31
C ALA A 99 0.53 1.94 4.34
N VAL A 100 0.86 3.02 5.06
CA VAL A 100 -0.06 3.68 6.00
C VAL A 100 -0.97 4.66 5.28
N LEU A 101 -0.42 5.48 4.38
CA LEU A 101 -1.15 6.51 3.65
C LEU A 101 -2.13 5.95 2.63
N ASP A 102 -1.82 4.81 2.00
CA ASP A 102 -2.73 4.09 1.10
C ASP A 102 -3.64 3.10 1.85
N GLY A 103 -3.08 2.40 2.84
CA GLY A 103 -3.75 1.34 3.55
C GLY A 103 -4.93 1.85 4.35
N ILE A 104 -4.86 3.03 4.97
CA ILE A 104 -5.99 3.58 5.72
C ILE A 104 -7.20 3.83 4.79
N PRO A 105 -7.07 4.56 3.67
CA PRO A 105 -8.15 4.71 2.69
C PRO A 105 -8.69 3.38 2.13
N GLU A 106 -7.82 2.46 1.71
CA GLU A 106 -8.23 1.17 1.15
C GLU A 106 -9.00 0.31 2.16
N ASN A 107 -8.50 0.21 3.40
CA ASN A 107 -9.13 -0.59 4.44
C ASN A 107 -10.45 0.04 4.90
N THR A 108 -10.58 1.38 4.82
CA THR A 108 -11.86 2.06 5.06
C THR A 108 -12.89 1.69 3.98
N ALA A 109 -12.49 1.76 2.70
CA ALA A 109 -13.35 1.37 1.58
C ALA A 109 -13.76 -0.11 1.66
N LEU A 110 -12.82 -1.00 2.01
CA LEU A 110 -13.11 -2.40 2.28
C LEU A 110 -14.13 -2.57 3.41
N GLY A 111 -13.97 -1.83 4.52
CA GLY A 111 -14.92 -1.83 5.63
C GLY A 111 -16.34 -1.46 5.20
N VAL A 112 -16.47 -0.36 4.44
CA VAL A 112 -17.78 0.13 4.00
C VAL A 112 -18.44 -0.83 3.00
N THR A 113 -17.68 -1.37 2.03
CA THR A 113 -18.22 -2.29 1.02
C THR A 113 -18.76 -3.59 1.62
N LEU A 114 -18.23 -4.05 2.76
CA LEU A 114 -18.73 -5.23 3.48
C LEU A 114 -20.15 -5.05 4.05
N SER A 115 -20.62 -3.81 4.26
CA SER A 115 -22.00 -3.55 4.68
C SER A 115 -23.03 -3.88 3.58
N GLY A 116 -22.63 -3.77 2.30
CA GLY A 116 -23.48 -3.98 1.13
C GLY A 116 -23.66 -5.44 0.70
N GLY A 117 -23.01 -6.41 1.36
CA GLY A 117 -23.24 -7.85 1.15
C GLY A 117 -22.58 -8.48 -0.08
N SER A 118 -21.92 -7.73 -0.97
CA SER A 118 -21.20 -8.28 -2.13
C SER A 118 -20.01 -7.42 -2.52
N GLY A 119 -18.87 -8.05 -2.87
CA GLY A 119 -17.72 -7.39 -3.52
C GLY A 119 -16.42 -7.32 -2.70
N GLY A 120 -16.47 -7.47 -1.37
CA GLY A 120 -15.29 -7.30 -0.53
C GLY A 120 -14.16 -8.32 -0.75
N LEU A 121 -14.45 -9.52 -1.28
CA LEU A 121 -13.43 -10.57 -1.46
C LEU A 121 -12.43 -10.23 -2.57
N ALA A 122 -12.89 -9.63 -3.67
CA ALA A 122 -12.02 -9.21 -4.76
C ALA A 122 -11.06 -8.12 -4.29
N LEU A 123 -11.60 -7.06 -3.68
CA LEU A 123 -10.82 -5.97 -3.08
C LEU A 123 -9.85 -6.49 -2.01
N LEU A 124 -10.28 -7.40 -1.15
CA LEU A 124 -9.40 -8.04 -0.15
C LEU A 124 -8.19 -8.72 -0.81
N VAL A 125 -8.42 -9.48 -1.87
CA VAL A 125 -7.36 -10.20 -2.57
C VAL A 125 -6.44 -9.24 -3.30
N ALA A 126 -6.97 -8.21 -3.96
CA ALA A 126 -6.18 -7.17 -4.63
C ALA A 126 -5.24 -6.44 -3.65
N VAL A 127 -5.79 -5.96 -2.53
CA VAL A 127 -5.03 -5.30 -1.45
C VAL A 127 -3.98 -6.25 -0.87
N ALA A 128 -4.33 -7.51 -0.59
CA ALA A 128 -3.39 -8.49 -0.06
C ALA A 128 -2.22 -8.77 -1.03
N VAL A 129 -2.49 -8.85 -2.34
CA VAL A 129 -1.48 -9.11 -3.36
C VAL A 129 -0.50 -7.94 -3.50
N GLY A 130 -0.97 -6.69 -3.41
CA GLY A 130 -0.11 -5.50 -3.44
C GLY A 130 0.74 -5.33 -2.17
N ASN A 131 0.13 -5.58 -1.01
CA ASN A 131 0.77 -5.36 0.30
C ASN A 131 1.91 -6.36 0.61
N VAL A 132 1.89 -7.57 0.05
CA VAL A 132 2.93 -8.58 0.32
C VAL A 132 4.31 -8.16 -0.22
N PRO A 133 4.47 -7.84 -1.52
CA PRO A 133 5.73 -7.35 -2.05
C PRO A 133 6.25 -6.11 -1.33
N GLU A 134 5.35 -5.18 -0.98
CA GLU A 134 5.71 -3.95 -0.27
C GLU A 134 6.24 -4.25 1.14
N ALA A 135 5.54 -5.09 1.91
CA ALA A 135 5.98 -5.44 3.25
C ALA A 135 7.29 -6.24 3.25
N ILE A 136 7.47 -7.17 2.30
CA ILE A 136 8.73 -7.90 2.15
C ILE A 136 9.88 -6.92 1.86
N SER A 137 9.70 -6.04 0.89
CA SER A 137 10.75 -5.11 0.45
C SER A 137 11.05 -4.04 1.49
N GLY A 138 10.04 -3.37 2.03
CA GLY A 138 10.22 -2.37 3.08
C GLY A 138 10.90 -2.96 4.32
N ALA A 139 10.48 -4.14 4.78
CA ALA A 139 11.10 -4.76 5.94
C ALA A 139 12.53 -5.28 5.66
N ALA A 140 12.81 -5.80 4.46
CA ALA A 140 14.15 -6.19 4.05
C ALA A 140 15.09 -4.98 4.01
N LEU A 141 14.64 -3.85 3.46
CA LEU A 141 15.42 -2.61 3.39
C LEU A 141 15.65 -1.98 4.78
N MET A 142 14.70 -2.11 5.70
CA MET A 142 14.90 -1.70 7.10
C MET A 142 15.97 -2.53 7.83
N ARG A 143 16.10 -3.81 7.50
CA ARG A 143 17.09 -4.72 8.10
C ARG A 143 18.51 -4.39 7.68
N ASP A 144 18.70 -3.99 6.42
CA ASP A 144 20.03 -3.79 5.85
C ASP A 144 20.75 -2.56 6.45
N LYS A 145 20.08 -1.81 7.33
CA LYS A 145 20.69 -0.79 8.20
C LYS A 145 21.37 -1.43 9.42
N HIS A 146 22.71 -1.32 9.48
CA HIS A 146 23.50 -1.79 10.63
C HIS A 146 23.01 -1.19 11.96
N GLY A 147 22.72 -2.05 12.95
CA GLY A 147 22.38 -1.67 14.33
C GLY A 147 20.89 -1.68 14.69
N VAL A 148 19.98 -1.85 13.73
CA VAL A 148 18.54 -1.96 14.03
C VAL A 148 18.20 -3.39 14.46
N ARG A 149 17.66 -3.56 15.67
CA ARG A 149 17.16 -4.88 16.13
C ARG A 149 15.96 -5.26 15.28
N ARG A 150 15.94 -6.49 14.74
CA ARG A 150 14.86 -7.02 13.88
C ARG A 150 13.45 -6.88 14.48
N LEU A 151 13.35 -6.82 15.80
CA LEU A 151 12.10 -6.60 16.54
C LEU A 151 11.47 -5.22 16.28
N GLY A 152 12.25 -4.18 16.01
CA GLY A 152 11.74 -2.84 15.76
C GLY A 152 10.90 -2.76 14.49
N PRO A 153 11.47 -3.09 13.30
CA PRO A 153 10.71 -3.15 12.06
C PRO A 153 9.51 -4.09 12.12
N LEU A 154 9.65 -5.28 12.71
CA LEU A 154 8.54 -6.23 12.84
C LEU A 154 7.38 -5.63 13.65
N TRP A 155 7.69 -4.94 14.76
CA TRP A 155 6.68 -4.27 15.57
C TRP A 155 5.97 -3.16 14.79
N LEU A 156 6.68 -2.37 14.00
CA LEU A 156 6.10 -1.32 13.18
C LEU A 156 5.11 -1.87 12.14
N TRP A 157 5.51 -2.89 11.37
CA TRP A 157 4.63 -3.53 10.39
C TRP A 157 3.42 -4.20 11.06
N THR A 158 3.61 -4.78 12.24
CA THR A 158 2.50 -5.37 13.03
C THR A 158 1.57 -4.29 13.56
N ALA A 159 2.09 -3.14 14.01
CA ALA A 159 1.30 -2.01 14.45
C ALA A 159 0.51 -1.40 13.29
N THR A 160 1.12 -1.26 12.11
CA THR A 160 0.43 -0.84 10.88
C THR A 160 -0.69 -1.82 10.54
N GLY A 161 -0.41 -3.12 10.43
CA GLY A 161 -1.44 -4.12 10.14
C GLY A 161 -2.59 -4.11 11.17
N SER A 162 -2.28 -3.99 12.46
CA SER A 162 -3.29 -3.88 13.51
C SER A 162 -4.14 -2.62 13.38
N THR A 163 -3.52 -1.51 13.01
CA THR A 163 -4.22 -0.24 12.73
C THR A 163 -5.16 -0.39 11.55
N LEU A 164 -4.72 -1.05 10.46
CA LEU A 164 -5.54 -1.30 9.28
C LEU A 164 -6.76 -2.18 9.60
N VAL A 165 -6.60 -3.21 10.45
CA VAL A 165 -7.74 -4.02 10.95
C VAL A 165 -8.76 -3.13 11.67
N VAL A 166 -8.29 -2.27 12.56
CA VAL A 166 -9.17 -1.34 13.30
C VAL A 166 -9.89 -0.42 12.33
N VAL A 167 -9.18 0.12 11.33
CA VAL A 167 -9.75 0.98 10.28
C VAL A 167 -10.83 0.24 9.49
N THR A 168 -10.63 -1.01 9.09
CA THR A 168 -11.66 -1.81 8.40
C THR A 168 -12.90 -2.00 9.27
N VAL A 169 -12.72 -2.33 10.55
CA VAL A 169 -13.83 -2.53 11.50
C VAL A 169 -14.59 -1.21 11.71
N LEU A 170 -13.89 -0.09 11.84
CA LEU A 170 -14.51 1.23 11.97
C LEU A 170 -15.23 1.65 10.69
N GLY A 171 -14.64 1.43 9.51
CA GLY A 171 -15.28 1.70 8.23
C GLY A 171 -16.58 0.91 8.05
N TYR A 172 -16.59 -0.36 8.48
CA TYR A 172 -17.82 -1.17 8.51
C TYR A 172 -18.84 -0.65 9.54
N ALA A 173 -18.40 -0.29 10.75
CA ALA A 173 -19.31 0.16 11.80
C ALA A 173 -19.93 1.54 11.52
N LEU A 174 -19.23 2.38 10.77
CA LEU A 174 -19.64 3.74 10.41
C LEU A 174 -20.18 3.84 8.97
N SER A 175 -20.39 2.71 8.28
CA SER A 175 -20.79 2.68 6.87
C SER A 175 -22.02 3.53 6.57
N ASP A 176 -23.01 3.51 7.46
CA ASP A 176 -24.27 4.26 7.29
C ASP A 176 -24.07 5.78 7.31
N ASN A 177 -22.95 6.26 7.84
CA ASN A 177 -22.60 7.68 7.93
C ASN A 177 -21.57 8.11 6.88
N LEU A 178 -21.02 7.19 6.10
CA LEU A 178 -19.98 7.45 5.11
C LEU A 178 -20.58 7.44 3.71
N SER A 179 -20.65 8.62 3.08
CA SER A 179 -21.07 8.71 1.68
C SER A 179 -20.00 8.15 0.75
N GLN A 180 -20.43 7.57 -0.38
CA GLN A 180 -19.51 7.06 -1.39
C GLN A 180 -18.57 8.16 -1.93
N THR A 181 -19.05 9.41 -2.02
CA THR A 181 -18.24 10.57 -2.41
C THR A 181 -17.10 10.85 -1.42
N HIS A 182 -17.32 10.73 -0.12
CA HIS A 182 -16.25 10.92 0.87
C HIS A 182 -15.20 9.82 0.79
N ILE A 183 -15.63 8.56 0.63
CA ILE A 183 -14.73 7.41 0.52
C ILE A 183 -13.87 7.54 -0.73
N SER A 184 -14.49 7.78 -1.88
CA SER A 184 -13.76 7.95 -3.15
C SER A 184 -12.80 9.14 -3.12
N THR A 185 -13.17 10.25 -2.47
CA THR A 185 -12.23 11.38 -2.27
C THR A 185 -11.00 10.99 -1.45
N VAL A 186 -11.20 10.24 -0.36
CA VAL A 186 -10.10 9.75 0.49
C VAL A 186 -9.27 8.68 -0.23
N GLN A 187 -9.88 7.88 -1.11
CA GLN A 187 -9.16 6.95 -1.98
C GLN A 187 -8.32 7.66 -3.04
N ALA A 188 -8.80 8.75 -3.65
CA ALA A 188 -7.97 9.56 -4.55
C ALA A 188 -6.75 10.15 -3.85
N PHE A 189 -6.90 10.52 -2.58
CA PHE A 189 -5.76 10.92 -1.74
C PHE A 189 -4.74 9.77 -1.57
N ALA A 190 -5.19 8.55 -1.24
CA ALA A 190 -4.32 7.37 -1.24
C ALA A 190 -3.65 7.15 -2.60
N GLY A 191 -4.40 7.31 -3.69
CA GLY A 191 -3.88 7.15 -5.04
C GLY A 191 -2.73 8.12 -5.32
N GLY A 192 -2.84 9.36 -4.84
CA GLY A 192 -1.78 10.35 -4.92
C GLY A 192 -0.53 9.96 -4.12
N ALA A 193 -0.72 9.51 -2.87
CA ALA A 193 0.38 9.02 -2.05
C ALA A 193 1.08 7.81 -2.71
N THR A 194 0.30 6.88 -3.27
CA THR A 194 0.80 5.69 -3.97
C THR A 194 1.62 6.06 -5.21
N ILE A 195 1.15 7.01 -6.04
CA ILE A 195 1.93 7.51 -7.19
C ILE A 195 3.28 8.07 -6.72
N ALA A 196 3.28 8.82 -5.62
CA ALA A 196 4.51 9.40 -5.09
C ALA A 196 5.46 8.32 -4.52
N VAL A 197 4.95 7.32 -3.79
CA VAL A 197 5.73 6.14 -3.32
C VAL A 197 6.39 5.42 -4.49
N LEU A 198 5.61 5.19 -5.56
CA LEU A 198 6.08 4.52 -6.76
C LEU A 198 7.23 5.27 -7.41
N ALA A 199 7.06 6.58 -7.61
CA ALA A 199 8.01 7.45 -8.29
C ALA A 199 9.28 7.69 -7.48
N ASP A 200 9.16 7.95 -6.17
CA ASP A 200 10.29 8.37 -5.33
C ASP A 200 11.09 7.19 -4.80
N SER A 201 10.46 6.03 -4.57
CA SER A 201 11.08 4.97 -3.77
C SER A 201 11.04 3.61 -4.45
N LEU A 202 9.84 3.11 -4.80
CA LEU A 202 9.68 1.71 -5.18
C LEU A 202 10.28 1.39 -6.56
N MET A 203 9.95 2.19 -7.59
CA MET A 203 10.45 1.98 -8.94
C MET A 203 11.96 2.25 -9.07
N PRO A 204 12.51 3.37 -8.57
CA PRO A 204 13.95 3.62 -8.65
C PRO A 204 14.79 2.50 -8.07
N GLU A 205 14.40 1.98 -6.90
CA GLU A 205 15.13 0.90 -6.23
C GLU A 205 15.00 -0.44 -7.00
N ALA A 206 13.80 -0.75 -7.52
CA ALA A 206 13.60 -1.93 -8.35
C ALA A 206 14.47 -1.90 -9.63
N TYR A 207 14.57 -0.76 -10.31
CA TYR A 207 15.38 -0.62 -11.52
C TYR A 207 16.88 -0.65 -11.24
N LYS A 208 17.31 -0.20 -10.06
CA LYS A 208 18.71 -0.21 -9.64
C LYS A 208 19.23 -1.63 -9.36
N GLU A 209 18.41 -2.49 -8.75
CA GLU A 209 18.83 -3.82 -8.27
C GLU A 209 18.35 -4.99 -9.16
N GLY A 210 17.38 -4.79 -10.05
CA GLY A 210 16.66 -5.88 -10.73
C GLY A 210 17.07 -6.20 -12.17
N GLY A 211 17.81 -5.34 -12.86
CA GLY A 211 18.25 -5.58 -14.23
C GLY A 211 17.14 -5.46 -15.30
N TRP A 212 17.29 -6.18 -16.41
CA TRP A 212 16.48 -5.95 -17.63
C TRP A 212 15.04 -6.50 -17.56
N TRP A 213 14.75 -7.48 -16.70
CA TRP A 213 13.43 -8.10 -16.61
C TRP A 213 12.45 -7.38 -15.67
N VAL A 214 12.88 -6.32 -15.00
CA VAL A 214 12.06 -5.52 -14.07
C VAL A 214 10.77 -5.05 -14.73
N GLY A 215 10.84 -4.62 -16.00
CA GLY A 215 9.65 -4.23 -16.76
C GLY A 215 8.63 -5.35 -16.94
N MET A 216 9.08 -6.61 -17.10
CA MET A 216 8.19 -7.77 -17.20
C MET A 216 7.52 -8.07 -15.84
N ALA A 217 8.25 -7.91 -14.73
CA ALA A 217 7.68 -8.08 -13.41
C ALA A 217 6.61 -7.01 -13.13
N THR A 218 6.86 -5.74 -13.50
CA THR A 218 5.86 -4.66 -13.43
C THR A 218 4.63 -4.97 -14.28
N ALA A 219 4.81 -5.42 -15.52
CA ALA A 219 3.69 -5.79 -16.37
C ALA A 219 2.87 -6.96 -15.81
N ALA A 220 3.55 -7.96 -15.21
CA ALA A 220 2.89 -9.07 -14.56
C ALA A 220 2.09 -8.63 -13.32
N GLY A 221 2.65 -7.74 -12.50
CA GLY A 221 1.95 -7.17 -11.36
C GLY A 221 0.71 -6.40 -11.76
N PHE A 222 0.84 -5.53 -12.78
CA PHE A 222 -0.29 -4.81 -13.35
C PHE A 222 -1.38 -5.76 -13.85
N LEU A 223 -1.01 -6.78 -14.64
CA LEU A 223 -1.96 -7.75 -15.18
C LEU A 223 -2.67 -8.52 -14.06
N VAL A 224 -1.95 -8.98 -13.04
CA VAL A 224 -2.55 -9.71 -11.92
C VAL A 224 -3.52 -8.82 -11.15
N ALA A 225 -3.14 -7.57 -10.82
CA ALA A 225 -4.05 -6.65 -10.15
C ALA A 225 -5.28 -6.32 -11.02
N PHE A 226 -5.08 -6.03 -12.31
CA PHE A 226 -6.17 -5.73 -13.23
C PHE A 226 -7.15 -6.90 -13.44
N LEU A 227 -6.69 -8.16 -13.31
CA LEU A 227 -7.57 -9.33 -13.38
C LEU A 227 -8.32 -9.61 -12.07
N LEU A 228 -7.85 -9.04 -10.96
CA LEU A 228 -8.43 -9.22 -9.62
C LEU A 228 -9.39 -8.10 -9.23
N GLY A 229 -9.15 -6.88 -9.72
CA GLY A 229 -10.03 -5.71 -9.58
C GLY A 229 -11.10 -5.64 -10.67
#